data_AF-A0A7C3VEJ9-F1
#
_entry.id   AF-A0A7C3VEJ9-F1
#
_cell.length_a   1.000
_cell.length_b   1.000
_cell.length_c   1.000
_cell.angle_alpha   90.00
_cell.angle_beta   90.00
_cell.angle_gamma   90.00
#
_symmetry.space_group_name_H-M   'P 1'
#
loop_
_entity.id
_entity.type
_entity.pdbx_description
1 polymer ?
#
loop_
_entity_poly.entity_id
_entity_poly.type
_entity_poly.pdbx_seq_one_letter_code
_entity_poly.pdbx_strand_id
1 'polypeptide(L)'
;MNGVMAKILIYGGGKAAKTVIEMLQDDKNVEIAALVARNLDKEGAVYAKEIGIKCFQTIKEISDTGIKFNIIFNLTGEPELELGELATLHDHGIEIINSVSSKLIYDLLYDRHKNHIDKETVIKQLREQKAYFKNILDDSFDMIMVTDRRGIITEFNKGGENMLGFSKKEVIGRKASEFYINPDERDDILEKLKKDKFVANYETVLIKK
;
A
#
# COMPACT_ATOMS: atom_id res chain seq x y z
N MET A 1 0.74 6.88 -26.84
CA MET A 1 -0.39 6.11 -27.40
C MET A 1 -1.60 6.44 -26.56
N ASN A 2 -2.58 7.17 -27.10
CA ASN A 2 -3.86 7.36 -26.42
C ASN A 2 -4.58 6.01 -26.45
N GLY A 3 -4.59 5.29 -25.33
CA GLY A 3 -5.31 4.03 -25.20
C GLY A 3 -6.80 4.26 -25.43
N VAL A 4 -7.46 3.28 -26.06
CA VAL A 4 -8.92 3.30 -26.20
C VAL A 4 -9.52 3.27 -24.79
N MET A 5 -10.40 4.24 -24.49
CA MET A 5 -11.11 4.30 -23.21
C MET A 5 -12.16 3.18 -23.16
N ALA A 6 -12.06 2.32 -22.14
CA ALA A 6 -13.02 1.26 -21.87
C ALA A 6 -14.25 1.87 -21.18
N LYS A 7 -15.43 1.70 -21.78
CA LYS A 7 -16.71 2.16 -21.22
C LYS A 7 -17.51 0.95 -20.76
N ILE A 8 -17.56 0.72 -19.46
CA ILE A 8 -18.01 -0.52 -18.86
C ILE A 8 -19.43 -0.38 -18.32
N LEU A 9 -20.29 -1.33 -18.69
CA LEU A 9 -21.55 -1.59 -18.02
C LEU A 9 -21.37 -2.73 -17.02
N ILE A 10 -21.64 -2.48 -15.73
CA ILE A 10 -21.60 -3.54 -14.72
C ILE A 10 -22.97 -4.21 -14.65
N TYR A 11 -23.01 -5.53 -14.84
CA TYR A 11 -24.25 -6.30 -14.77
C TYR A 11 -24.20 -7.24 -13.55
N GLY A 12 -25.00 -6.91 -12.53
CA GLY A 12 -24.98 -7.53 -11.20
C GLY A 12 -24.71 -6.50 -10.10
N GLY A 13 -25.36 -6.66 -8.92
CA GLY A 13 -25.30 -5.67 -7.83
C GLY A 13 -24.67 -6.17 -6.52
N GLY A 14 -24.16 -7.40 -6.48
CA GLY A 14 -23.60 -8.02 -5.26
C GLY A 14 -22.18 -7.57 -4.92
N LYS A 15 -21.53 -8.31 -4.01
CA LYS A 15 -20.15 -8.07 -3.57
C LYS A 15 -19.15 -7.87 -4.70
N ALA A 16 -19.24 -8.72 -5.72
CA ALA A 16 -18.33 -8.68 -6.86
C ALA A 16 -18.42 -7.35 -7.60
N ALA A 17 -19.63 -6.79 -7.76
CA ALA A 17 -19.83 -5.48 -8.36
C ALA A 17 -19.19 -4.36 -7.54
N LYS A 18 -19.39 -4.36 -6.21
CA LYS A 18 -18.76 -3.37 -5.33
C LYS A 18 -17.24 -3.34 -5.52
N THR A 19 -16.61 -4.50 -5.45
CA THR A 19 -15.16 -4.64 -5.57
C THR A 19 -14.64 -4.22 -6.95
N VAL A 20 -15.33 -4.62 -8.02
CA VAL A 20 -14.94 -4.20 -9.39
C VAL A 20 -15.05 -2.67 -9.54
N ILE A 21 -16.08 -2.05 -8.96
CA ILE A 21 -16.20 -0.59 -8.93
C ILE A 21 -15.04 0.04 -8.16
N GLU A 22 -14.78 -0.41 -6.93
CA GLU A 22 -13.70 0.10 -6.07
C GLU A 22 -12.33 0.06 -6.77
N MET A 23 -12.09 -0.99 -7.56
CA MET A 23 -10.83 -1.17 -8.28
C MET A 23 -10.70 -0.31 -9.53
N LEU A 24 -11.79 -0.10 -10.27
CA LEU A 24 -11.74 0.52 -11.58
C LEU A 24 -12.07 2.02 -11.58
N GLN A 25 -12.71 2.54 -10.52
CA GLN A 25 -13.18 3.92 -10.46
C GLN A 25 -12.08 4.98 -10.61
N ASP A 26 -10.84 4.65 -10.22
CA ASP A 26 -9.69 5.57 -10.28
C ASP A 26 -8.81 5.35 -11.53
N ASP A 27 -9.14 4.37 -12.41
CA ASP A 27 -8.35 4.12 -13.60
C ASP A 27 -8.72 5.10 -14.73
N LYS A 28 -7.73 5.91 -15.14
CA LYS A 28 -7.88 6.92 -16.21
C LYS A 28 -8.29 6.37 -17.59
N ASN A 29 -8.18 5.07 -17.83
CA ASN A 29 -8.56 4.43 -19.08
C ASN A 29 -9.93 3.74 -19.00
N VAL A 30 -10.59 3.78 -17.84
CA VAL A 30 -11.87 3.12 -17.58
C VAL A 30 -12.93 4.16 -17.20
N GLU A 31 -14.10 4.03 -17.80
CA GLU A 31 -15.30 4.76 -17.43
C GLU A 31 -16.38 3.74 -17.08
N ILE A 32 -16.84 3.73 -15.83
CA ILE A 32 -18.00 2.93 -15.43
C ILE A 32 -19.26 3.69 -15.84
N ALA A 33 -19.85 3.30 -16.95
CA ALA A 33 -20.95 4.02 -17.59
C ALA A 33 -22.27 3.90 -16.79
N ALA A 34 -22.56 2.71 -16.28
CA ALA A 34 -23.73 2.42 -15.47
C ALA A 34 -23.61 1.05 -14.76
N LEU A 35 -24.53 0.79 -13.84
CA LEU A 35 -24.75 -0.52 -13.24
C LEU A 35 -26.19 -0.99 -13.50
N VAL A 36 -26.37 -2.26 -13.84
CA VAL A 36 -27.68 -2.91 -13.95
C VAL A 36 -27.76 -4.03 -12.92
N ALA A 37 -28.78 -4.02 -12.08
CA ALA A 37 -29.05 -5.11 -11.15
C ALA A 37 -30.52 -5.19 -10.78
N ARG A 38 -31.07 -6.41 -10.79
CA ARG A 38 -32.48 -6.67 -10.40
C ARG A 38 -32.82 -6.19 -8.99
N ASN A 39 -31.87 -6.31 -8.08
CA ASN A 39 -31.99 -5.84 -6.71
C ASN A 39 -30.95 -4.73 -6.45
N LEU A 40 -31.43 -3.49 -6.37
CA LEU A 40 -30.61 -2.30 -6.16
C LEU A 40 -30.27 -2.03 -4.69
N ASP A 41 -30.73 -2.87 -3.77
CA ASP A 41 -30.42 -2.80 -2.34
C ASP A 41 -29.21 -3.68 -1.97
N LYS A 42 -28.63 -4.38 -2.95
CA LYS A 42 -27.39 -5.15 -2.78
C LYS A 42 -26.19 -4.20 -2.68
N GLU A 43 -25.17 -4.63 -1.91
CA GLU A 43 -24.03 -3.80 -1.52
C GLU A 43 -23.30 -3.10 -2.67
N GLY A 44 -23.16 -3.73 -3.84
CA GLY A 44 -22.52 -3.13 -5.01
C GLY A 44 -23.38 -2.08 -5.68
N ALA A 45 -24.70 -2.30 -5.77
CA ALA A 45 -25.63 -1.32 -6.31
C ALA A 45 -25.80 -0.11 -5.37
N VAL A 46 -25.81 -0.34 -4.06
CA VAL A 46 -25.82 0.74 -3.05
C VAL A 46 -24.55 1.59 -3.18
N TYR A 47 -23.38 0.95 -3.18
CA TYR A 47 -22.10 1.66 -3.33
C TYR A 47 -22.02 2.44 -4.65
N ALA A 48 -22.46 1.85 -5.77
CA ALA A 48 -22.51 2.52 -7.06
C ALA A 48 -23.31 3.84 -6.99
N LYS A 49 -24.48 3.83 -6.35
CA LYS A 49 -25.30 5.05 -6.15
C LYS A 49 -24.59 6.09 -5.28
N GLU A 50 -23.93 5.67 -4.21
CA GLU A 50 -23.20 6.57 -3.29
C GLU A 50 -22.11 7.36 -4.01
N ILE A 51 -21.41 6.73 -4.96
CA ILE A 51 -20.35 7.37 -5.74
C ILE A 51 -20.85 8.00 -7.06
N GLY A 52 -22.17 8.03 -7.28
CA GLY A 52 -22.79 8.73 -8.41
C GLY A 52 -22.92 7.94 -9.71
N ILE A 53 -22.70 6.62 -9.69
CA ILE A 53 -22.96 5.75 -10.85
C ILE A 53 -24.47 5.54 -11.00
N LYS A 54 -24.99 5.77 -12.21
CA LYS A 54 -26.40 5.52 -12.53
C LYS A 54 -26.69 4.02 -12.49
N CYS A 55 -27.74 3.66 -11.75
CA CYS A 55 -28.15 2.28 -11.54
C CYS A 55 -29.55 2.01 -12.09
N PHE A 56 -29.72 0.89 -12.78
CA PHE A 56 -30.96 0.49 -13.46
C PHE A 56 -31.36 -0.94 -13.06
N GLN A 57 -32.64 -1.28 -13.13
CA GLN A 57 -33.08 -2.64 -12.80
C GLN A 57 -32.97 -3.59 -13.98
N THR A 58 -33.11 -3.06 -15.19
CA THR A 58 -33.05 -3.83 -16.44
C THR A 58 -32.16 -3.15 -17.47
N ILE A 59 -31.63 -3.93 -18.42
CA ILE A 59 -30.84 -3.39 -19.54
C ILE A 59 -31.68 -2.50 -20.45
N LYS A 60 -32.98 -2.81 -20.59
CA LYS A 60 -33.88 -2.05 -21.45
C LYS A 60 -33.99 -0.58 -21.03
N GLU A 61 -34.00 -0.31 -19.72
CA GLU A 61 -33.99 1.05 -19.17
C GLU A 61 -32.77 1.86 -19.62
N ILE A 62 -31.63 1.20 -19.86
CA ILE A 62 -30.43 1.89 -20.34
C ILE A 62 -30.56 2.30 -21.80
N SER A 63 -31.15 1.45 -22.65
CA SER A 63 -31.32 1.77 -24.08
C SER A 63 -32.06 3.08 -24.30
N ASP A 64 -33.00 3.42 -23.40
CA ASP A 64 -33.81 4.64 -23.47
C ASP A 64 -33.07 5.90 -22.96
N THR A 65 -31.88 5.75 -22.36
CA THR A 65 -31.13 6.85 -21.72
C THR A 65 -30.03 7.47 -22.59
N GLY A 66 -29.62 6.79 -23.66
CA GLY A 66 -28.50 7.19 -24.51
C GLY A 66 -27.10 6.97 -23.91
N ILE A 67 -26.99 6.27 -22.76
CA ILE A 67 -25.70 5.89 -22.17
C ILE A 67 -24.96 4.94 -23.12
N LYS A 68 -23.69 5.24 -23.40
CA LYS A 68 -22.84 4.44 -24.29
C LYS A 68 -21.83 3.62 -23.49
N PHE A 69 -21.70 2.36 -23.84
CA PHE A 69 -20.73 1.42 -23.31
C PHE A 69 -20.26 0.46 -24.42
N ASN A 70 -19.08 -0.12 -24.26
CA ASN A 70 -18.50 -1.09 -25.21
C ASN A 70 -18.14 -2.42 -24.55
N ILE A 71 -18.13 -2.50 -23.22
CA ILE A 71 -17.88 -3.73 -22.46
C ILE A 71 -19.01 -3.94 -21.47
N ILE A 72 -19.52 -5.17 -21.37
CA ILE A 72 -20.40 -5.60 -20.29
C ILE A 72 -19.62 -6.53 -19.37
N PHE A 73 -19.52 -6.15 -18.10
CA PHE A 73 -18.92 -6.96 -17.05
C PHE A 73 -20.02 -7.76 -16.36
N ASN A 74 -20.24 -9.01 -16.77
CA ASN A 74 -21.27 -9.85 -16.14
C ASN A 74 -20.76 -10.42 -14.82
N LEU A 75 -21.30 -9.91 -13.72
CA LEU A 75 -21.03 -10.33 -12.34
C LEU A 75 -22.23 -11.03 -11.70
N THR A 76 -23.15 -11.56 -12.53
CA THR A 76 -24.22 -12.43 -12.05
C THR A 76 -23.74 -13.88 -11.93
N GLY A 77 -24.31 -14.61 -10.97
CA GLY A 77 -24.01 -16.02 -10.74
C GLY A 77 -24.92 -16.98 -11.53
N GLU A 78 -25.70 -16.48 -12.48
CA GLU A 78 -26.74 -17.23 -13.18
C GLU A 78 -26.48 -17.24 -14.70
N PRO A 79 -25.79 -18.27 -15.23
CA PRO A 79 -25.39 -18.35 -16.64
C PRO A 79 -26.58 -18.42 -17.61
N GLU A 80 -27.72 -18.96 -17.18
CA GLU A 80 -28.91 -19.16 -18.01
C GLU A 80 -29.61 -17.83 -18.37
N LEU A 81 -29.39 -16.78 -17.58
CA LEU A 81 -29.91 -15.44 -17.83
C LEU A 81 -29.10 -14.67 -18.90
N GLU A 82 -27.91 -15.16 -19.27
CA GLU A 82 -27.06 -14.58 -20.32
C GLU A 82 -27.71 -14.70 -21.72
N LEU A 83 -28.50 -15.75 -21.96
CA LEU A 83 -29.06 -16.07 -23.28
C LEU A 83 -30.29 -15.24 -23.68
N GLY A 84 -30.94 -14.56 -22.73
CA GLY A 84 -32.17 -13.79 -22.98
C GLY A 84 -31.95 -12.28 -23.04
N GLU A 85 -31.50 -11.69 -21.93
CA GLU A 85 -31.35 -10.23 -21.82
C GLU A 85 -30.08 -9.72 -22.53
N LEU A 86 -28.94 -10.40 -22.33
CA LEU A 86 -27.65 -10.01 -22.91
C LEU A 86 -27.50 -10.43 -24.39
N ALA A 87 -28.17 -11.49 -24.81
CA ALA A 87 -28.17 -11.93 -26.22
C ALA A 87 -28.77 -10.88 -27.17
N THR A 88 -29.66 -10.00 -26.70
CA THR A 88 -30.18 -8.89 -27.51
C THR A 88 -29.14 -7.79 -27.77
N LEU A 89 -28.05 -7.77 -27.02
CA LEU A 89 -26.95 -6.82 -27.12
C LEU A 89 -25.76 -7.37 -27.92
N HIS A 90 -25.86 -8.60 -28.42
CA HIS A 90 -24.79 -9.25 -29.18
C HIS A 90 -24.56 -8.61 -30.56
N ASP A 91 -25.42 -7.68 -30.97
CA ASP A 91 -25.26 -6.91 -32.20
C ASP A 91 -24.64 -5.53 -31.90
N HIS A 92 -23.68 -5.09 -32.72
CA HIS A 92 -22.94 -3.80 -32.69
C HIS A 92 -21.60 -3.71 -31.91
N GLY A 93 -20.84 -4.80 -31.74
CA GLY A 93 -19.43 -4.70 -31.30
C GLY A 93 -19.23 -4.44 -29.79
N ILE A 94 -20.21 -4.86 -28.98
CA ILE A 94 -20.14 -4.89 -27.52
C ILE A 94 -19.47 -6.19 -27.07
N GLU A 95 -18.42 -6.11 -26.27
CA GLU A 95 -17.74 -7.28 -25.68
C GLU A 95 -18.42 -7.66 -24.36
N ILE A 96 -18.84 -8.92 -24.23
CA ILE A 96 -19.43 -9.46 -23.01
C ILE A 96 -18.39 -10.32 -22.30
N ILE A 97 -18.08 -9.97 -21.06
CA ILE A 97 -17.23 -10.79 -20.19
C ILE A 97 -18.15 -11.69 -19.37
N ASN A 98 -18.20 -12.97 -19.75
CA ASN A 98 -19.11 -13.96 -19.18
C ASN A 98 -18.78 -14.26 -17.71
N SER A 99 -19.77 -14.78 -16.98
CA SER A 99 -19.69 -15.06 -15.54
C SER A 99 -18.44 -15.87 -15.10
N VAL A 100 -17.99 -16.86 -15.87
CA VAL A 100 -16.77 -17.64 -15.56
C VAL A 100 -15.49 -16.80 -15.68
N SER A 101 -15.35 -16.06 -16.79
CA SER A 101 -14.22 -15.14 -17.01
C SER A 101 -14.24 -13.98 -16.01
N SER A 102 -15.43 -13.47 -15.68
CA SER A 102 -15.61 -12.43 -14.67
C SER A 102 -15.23 -12.91 -13.27
N LYS A 103 -15.53 -14.16 -12.90
CA LYS A 103 -15.09 -14.74 -11.63
C LYS A 103 -13.56 -14.86 -11.57
N LEU A 104 -12.93 -15.33 -12.65
CA LEU A 104 -11.46 -15.39 -12.72
C LEU A 104 -10.83 -13.98 -12.63
N ILE A 105 -11.36 -13.00 -13.36
CA ILE A 105 -10.88 -11.62 -13.28
C ILE A 105 -11.12 -11.06 -11.88
N TYR A 106 -12.27 -11.32 -11.27
CA TYR A 106 -12.55 -10.93 -9.89
C TYR A 106 -11.52 -11.52 -8.92
N ASP A 107 -11.26 -12.83 -8.98
CA ASP A 107 -10.30 -13.50 -8.09
C ASP A 107 -8.89 -12.90 -8.24
N LEU A 108 -8.44 -12.68 -9.50
CA LEU A 108 -7.13 -12.09 -9.80
C LEU A 108 -7.00 -10.64 -9.34
N LEU A 109 -8.04 -9.83 -9.57
CA LEU A 109 -8.03 -8.43 -9.18
C LEU A 109 -8.17 -8.28 -7.67
N TYR A 110 -9.02 -9.08 -7.03
CA TYR A 110 -9.21 -9.09 -5.57
C TYR A 110 -7.91 -9.40 -4.84
N ASP A 111 -7.23 -10.47 -5.22
CA ASP A 111 -5.94 -10.82 -4.61
C ASP A 111 -4.91 -9.71 -4.83
N ARG A 112 -4.83 -9.14 -6.04
CA ARG A 112 -3.88 -8.06 -6.34
C ARG A 112 -4.14 -6.80 -5.51
N HIS A 113 -5.40 -6.38 -5.44
CA HIS A 113 -5.81 -5.18 -4.73
C HIS A 113 -5.59 -5.33 -3.22
N LYS A 114 -6.00 -6.48 -2.66
CA LYS A 114 -5.76 -6.80 -1.26
C LYS A 114 -4.27 -6.79 -0.92
N ASN A 115 -3.45 -7.46 -1.74
CA ASN A 115 -2.00 -7.46 -1.57
C ASN A 115 -1.39 -6.05 -1.64
N HIS A 116 -1.92 -5.17 -2.50
CA HIS A 116 -1.44 -3.79 -2.59
C HIS A 116 -1.74 -2.99 -1.32
N ILE A 117 -2.99 -3.07 -0.83
CA ILE A 117 -3.42 -2.38 0.39
C ILE A 117 -2.65 -2.87 1.62
N ASP A 118 -2.49 -4.19 1.77
CA ASP A 118 -1.76 -4.79 2.88
C ASP A 118 -0.31 -4.31 2.88
N LYS A 119 0.32 -4.26 1.70
CA LYS A 119 1.69 -3.76 1.56
C LYS A 119 1.82 -2.28 1.93
N GLU A 120 0.91 -1.43 1.48
CA GLU A 120 0.93 0.00 1.82
C GLU A 120 0.77 0.24 3.32
N THR A 121 -0.12 -0.52 3.96
CA THR A 121 -0.37 -0.47 5.39
C THR A 121 0.89 -0.83 6.18
N VAL A 122 1.57 -1.93 5.81
CA VAL A 122 2.82 -2.34 6.45
C VAL A 122 3.93 -1.31 6.26
N ILE A 123 4.06 -0.74 5.06
CA ILE A 123 5.06 0.32 4.79
C ILE A 123 4.79 1.55 5.65
N LYS A 124 3.53 1.96 5.81
CA LYS A 124 3.14 3.08 6.65
C LYS A 124 3.50 2.84 8.11
N GLN A 125 3.12 1.69 8.67
CA GLN A 125 3.44 1.32 10.04
C GLN A 125 4.95 1.29 10.29
N LEU A 126 5.73 0.75 9.35
CA LEU A 126 7.19 0.73 9.45
C LEU A 126 7.79 2.14 9.47
N ARG A 127 7.26 3.06 8.65
CA ARG A 127 7.70 4.46 8.64
C ARG A 127 7.38 5.17 9.96
N GLU A 128 6.18 4.96 10.49
CA GLU A 128 5.74 5.56 11.75
C GLU A 128 6.57 5.05 12.93
N GLN A 129 6.81 3.74 13.03
CA GLN A 129 7.70 3.17 14.05
C GLN A 129 9.13 3.68 13.93
N LYS A 130 9.67 3.79 12.70
CA LYS A 130 11.01 4.33 12.48
C LYS A 130 11.11 5.79 12.89
N ALA A 131 10.10 6.61 12.57
CA ALA A 131 10.05 8.00 12.97
C ALA A 131 9.94 8.14 14.50
N TYR A 132 9.10 7.34 15.14
CA TYR A 132 8.96 7.29 16.59
C TYR A 132 10.27 6.94 17.30
N PHE A 133 10.94 5.87 16.86
CA PHE A 133 12.24 5.46 17.41
C PHE A 133 13.30 6.55 17.22
N LYS A 134 13.33 7.18 16.03
CA LYS A 134 14.26 8.28 15.76
C LYS A 134 14.03 9.45 16.71
N ASN A 135 12.77 9.84 16.93
CA ASN A 135 12.44 10.95 17.83
C ASN A 135 12.86 10.63 19.27
N ILE A 136 12.62 9.40 19.76
CA ILE A 136 13.09 8.98 21.10
C ILE A 136 14.61 9.14 21.22
N LEU A 137 15.37 8.68 20.22
CA LEU A 137 16.82 8.82 20.23
C LEU A 137 17.25 10.29 20.22
N ASP A 138 16.66 11.09 19.34
CA ASP A 138 17.02 12.50 19.15
C ASP A 138 16.59 13.39 20.33
N ASP A 139 15.53 13.05 21.05
CA ASP A 139 15.07 13.76 22.25
C ASP A 139 15.85 13.38 23.53
N SER A 140 16.64 12.31 23.48
CA SER A 140 17.47 11.92 24.63
C SER A 140 18.63 12.90 24.85
N PHE A 141 18.79 13.35 26.09
CA PHE A 141 19.94 14.15 26.51
C PHE A 141 21.23 13.31 26.55
N ASP A 142 21.10 12.00 26.77
CA ASP A 142 22.25 11.11 26.79
C ASP A 142 22.81 10.93 25.38
N MET A 143 24.13 10.82 25.28
CA MET A 143 24.76 10.42 24.04
C MET A 143 24.47 8.95 23.75
N ILE A 144 23.91 8.69 22.57
CA ILE A 144 23.70 7.36 22.02
C ILE A 144 24.51 7.25 20.73
N MET A 145 25.44 6.30 20.72
CA MET A 145 26.25 5.94 19.57
C MET A 145 26.09 4.44 19.31
N VAL A 146 25.74 4.08 18.07
CA VAL A 146 25.62 2.68 17.66
C VAL A 146 26.71 2.38 16.64
N THR A 147 27.32 1.21 16.75
CA THR A 147 28.32 0.73 15.80
C THR A 147 27.93 -0.61 15.20
N ASP A 148 28.39 -0.88 13.99
CA ASP A 148 28.37 -2.23 13.44
C ASP A 148 29.40 -3.15 14.14
N ARG A 149 29.49 -4.41 13.68
CA ARG A 149 30.44 -5.40 14.23
C ARG A 149 31.92 -5.06 14.00
N ARG A 150 32.22 -4.12 13.11
CA ARG A 150 33.57 -3.63 12.81
C ARG A 150 33.91 -2.35 13.58
N GLY A 151 33.00 -1.88 14.44
CA GLY A 151 33.17 -0.66 15.20
C GLY A 151 32.90 0.61 14.39
N ILE A 152 32.30 0.50 13.19
CA ILE A 152 31.93 1.65 12.37
C ILE A 152 30.64 2.25 12.90
N ILE A 153 30.64 3.55 13.16
CA ILE A 153 29.46 4.27 13.68
C ILE A 153 28.35 4.27 12.62
N THR A 154 27.20 3.72 12.99
CA THR A 154 25.99 3.64 12.16
C THR A 154 24.87 4.54 12.64
N GLU A 155 24.84 4.91 13.92
CA GLU A 155 23.93 5.91 14.47
C GLU A 155 24.63 6.79 15.50
N PHE A 156 24.22 8.06 15.52
CA PHE A 156 24.65 9.05 16.49
C PHE A 156 23.47 10.01 16.70
N ASN A 157 22.98 10.12 17.93
CA ASN A 157 21.82 10.93 18.26
C ASN A 157 22.20 12.39 18.54
N LYS A 158 21.18 13.25 18.65
CA LYS A 158 21.37 14.67 18.97
C LYS A 158 21.98 14.93 20.35
N GLY A 159 21.73 14.06 21.33
CA GLY A 159 22.42 14.11 22.62
C GLY A 159 23.94 14.02 22.47
N GLY A 160 24.41 13.11 21.61
CA GLY A 160 25.82 13.00 21.24
C GLY A 160 26.36 14.22 20.51
N GLU A 161 25.60 14.76 19.55
CA GLU A 161 25.98 15.98 18.83
C GLU A 161 26.18 17.15 19.80
N ASN A 162 25.28 17.31 20.76
CA ASN A 162 25.34 18.36 21.76
C ASN A 162 26.50 18.15 22.76
N MET A 163 26.75 16.90 23.15
CA MET A 163 27.76 16.56 24.15
C MET A 163 29.18 16.66 23.61
N LEU A 164 29.43 16.07 22.43
CA LEU A 164 30.76 16.00 21.82
C LEU A 164 31.04 17.11 20.80
N GLY A 165 30.02 17.82 20.30
CA GLY A 165 30.18 18.91 19.33
C GLY A 165 30.39 18.47 17.87
N PHE A 166 30.39 17.17 17.58
CA PHE A 166 30.41 16.65 16.22
C PHE A 166 28.99 16.45 15.71
N SER A 167 28.73 16.80 14.45
CA SER A 167 27.47 16.41 13.81
C SER A 167 27.46 14.92 13.46
N LYS A 168 26.28 14.33 13.37
CA LYS A 168 26.04 12.97 12.88
C LYS A 168 26.74 12.73 11.53
N LYS A 169 26.71 13.72 10.63
CA LYS A 169 27.36 13.63 9.32
C LYS A 169 28.89 13.50 9.41
N GLU A 170 29.51 14.06 10.44
CA GLU A 170 30.96 14.01 10.64
C GLU A 170 31.44 12.71 11.28
N VAL A 171 30.56 11.96 11.95
CA VAL A 171 30.92 10.75 12.71
C VAL A 171 30.48 9.46 12.02
N ILE A 172 29.35 9.46 11.30
CA ILE A 172 28.82 8.27 10.63
C ILE A 172 29.84 7.74 9.62
N GLY A 173 30.05 6.42 9.63
CA GLY A 173 31.00 5.75 8.75
C GLY A 173 32.46 5.72 9.26
N ARG A 174 32.76 6.39 10.37
CA ARG A 174 34.09 6.37 11.02
C ARG A 174 34.17 5.32 12.11
N LYS A 175 35.37 4.94 12.55
CA LYS A 175 35.54 4.03 13.67
C LYS A 175 35.25 4.75 14.98
N ALA A 176 34.48 4.13 15.87
CA ALA A 176 34.18 4.70 17.17
C ALA A 176 35.43 4.97 18.02
N SER A 177 36.47 4.14 17.90
CA SER A 177 37.74 4.31 18.62
C SER A 177 38.45 5.63 18.33
N GLU A 178 38.17 6.29 17.19
CA GLU A 178 38.71 7.61 16.85
C GLU A 178 38.22 8.72 17.78
N PHE A 179 37.15 8.47 18.53
CA PHE A 179 36.54 9.45 19.45
C PHE A 179 36.86 9.17 20.91
N TYR A 180 37.64 8.12 21.22
CA TYR A 180 38.13 7.85 22.57
C TYR A 180 39.43 8.59 22.81
N ILE A 181 39.64 9.12 24.02
CA ILE A 181 40.93 9.71 24.40
C ILE A 181 42.03 8.65 24.39
N ASN A 182 41.72 7.43 24.85
CA ASN A 182 42.56 6.26 24.71
C ASN A 182 41.94 5.29 23.68
N PRO A 183 42.45 5.20 22.44
CA PRO A 183 41.89 4.33 21.41
C PRO A 183 41.85 2.84 21.80
N ASP A 184 42.81 2.38 22.61
CA ASP A 184 42.92 0.99 23.04
C ASP A 184 41.85 0.62 24.09
N GLU A 185 41.29 1.62 24.79
CA GLU A 185 40.21 1.42 25.78
C GLU A 185 38.98 0.77 25.14
N ARG A 186 38.74 1.05 23.85
CA ARG A 186 37.63 0.43 23.12
C ARG A 186 37.82 -1.07 22.95
N ASP A 187 39.05 -1.54 22.77
CA ASP A 187 39.34 -2.97 22.62
C ASP A 187 39.09 -3.71 23.94
N ASP A 188 39.47 -3.12 25.07
CA ASP A 188 39.15 -3.65 26.42
C ASP A 188 37.65 -3.78 26.65
N ILE A 189 36.88 -2.76 26.25
CA ILE A 189 35.41 -2.79 26.31
C ILE A 189 34.85 -3.93 25.43
N LEU A 190 35.41 -4.11 24.23
CA LEU A 190 34.97 -5.18 23.31
C LEU A 190 35.32 -6.58 23.82
N GLU A 191 36.46 -6.75 24.49
CA GLU A 191 36.79 -8.02 25.15
C GLU A 191 35.82 -8.37 26.27
N LYS A 192 35.51 -7.39 27.14
CA LYS A 192 34.48 -7.54 28.18
C LYS A 192 33.12 -7.86 27.57
N LEU A 193 32.72 -7.16 26.50
CA LEU A 193 31.47 -7.40 25.79
C LEU A 193 31.40 -8.82 25.21
N LYS A 194 32.49 -9.35 24.65
CA LYS A 194 32.53 -10.73 24.12
C LYS A 194 32.30 -11.76 25.22
N LYS A 195 32.92 -11.54 26.38
CA LYS A 195 32.85 -12.42 27.56
C LYS A 195 31.48 -12.36 28.23
N ASP A 196 31.02 -11.15 28.55
CA ASP A 196 29.89 -10.91 29.44
C ASP A 196 28.58 -10.59 28.69
N LYS A 197 28.62 -10.50 27.36
CA LYS A 197 27.51 -10.13 26.45
C LYS A 197 26.97 -8.71 26.59
N PHE A 198 27.27 -8.03 27.69
CA PHE A 198 26.97 -6.62 27.92
C PHE A 198 28.10 -5.97 28.74
N VAL A 199 28.24 -4.65 28.62
CA VAL A 199 29.11 -3.84 29.48
C VAL A 199 28.28 -2.66 29.97
N ALA A 200 28.28 -2.43 31.28
CA ALA A 200 27.55 -1.34 31.93
C ALA A 200 28.40 -0.75 33.04
N ASN A 201 28.08 0.49 33.47
CA ASN A 201 28.80 1.22 34.51
C ASN A 201 30.32 1.30 34.24
N TYR A 202 30.69 1.45 32.97
CA TYR A 202 32.07 1.61 32.53
C TYR A 202 32.31 3.09 32.21
N GLU A 203 33.14 3.74 33.01
CA GLU A 203 33.54 5.12 32.79
C GLU A 203 34.56 5.19 31.65
N THR A 204 34.36 6.11 30.71
CA THR A 204 35.26 6.35 29.58
C THR A 204 35.34 7.84 29.30
N VAL A 205 36.42 8.27 28.64
CA VAL A 205 36.62 9.67 28.27
C VAL A 205 36.69 9.78 26.75
N LEU A 206 35.81 10.61 26.20
CA LEU A 206 35.70 10.84 24.76
C LEU A 206 36.25 12.21 24.38
N ILE A 207 36.69 12.32 23.13
CA ILE A 207 37.14 13.56 22.52
C ILE A 207 35.93 14.45 22.26
N LYS A 208 36.03 15.71 22.70
CA LYS A 208 35.09 16.79 22.39
C LYS A 208 35.72 17.74 21.38
N LYS A 209 34.94 18.18 20.39
CA LYS A 209 35.34 19.15 19.37
C LYS A 209 35.51 20.57 19.93
#